data_AF-A0A842P7V3-F1
#
_entry.id   AF-A0A842P7V3-F1
#
_cell.length_a   1.000
_cell.length_b   1.000
_cell.length_c   1.000
_cell.angle_alpha   90.00
_cell.angle_beta   90.00
_cell.angle_gamma   90.00
#
_symmetry.space_group_name_H-M   'P 1'
#
loop_
_entity.id
_entity.type
_entity.pdbx_description
1 polymer ?
#
loop_
_entity_poly.entity_id
_entity_poly.type
_entity_poly.pdbx_seq_one_letter_code
_entity_poly.pdbx_strand_id
1 'polypeptide(L)'
;GKEKKKKIKERGGKILDPPAIDQIAGLQMALRLGYERIGVTVPTVADAKRCRAISKHAVIFGVHLTGIARKEAEEFCEFADLITGCASPYIRALAKERALLQAGTAIPIFALTSAGKELLLERAKEVEDTLLLNTMRLPVLPEERQPKPQV
;
A
#
# COMPACT_ATOMS: atom_id res chain seq x y z
N GLY A 1 13.25 -19.77 7.61
CA GLY A 1 13.46 -21.12 8.15
C GLY A 1 12.39 -22.09 7.66
N LYS A 2 12.68 -23.40 7.65
CA LYS A 2 11.73 -24.47 7.21
C LYS A 2 10.39 -24.42 7.97
N GLU A 3 10.44 -24.13 9.27
CA GLU A 3 9.25 -24.04 10.13
C GLU A 3 8.27 -22.94 9.71
N LYS A 4 8.76 -21.75 9.32
CA LYS A 4 7.90 -20.65 8.82
C LYS A 4 7.16 -21.05 7.54
N LYS A 5 7.84 -21.77 6.63
CA LYS A 5 7.23 -22.26 5.38
C LYS A 5 6.10 -23.26 5.67
N LYS A 6 6.31 -24.13 6.65
CA LYS A 6 5.31 -25.12 7.07
C LYS A 6 4.04 -24.43 7.59
N LYS A 7 4.19 -23.46 8.51
CA LYS A 7 3.07 -22.68 9.07
C LYS A 7 2.28 -21.92 7.99
N ILE A 8 2.95 -21.36 6.99
CA ILE A 8 2.28 -20.67 5.87
C ILE A 8 1.44 -21.68 5.06
N LYS A 9 2.01 -22.84 4.69
CA LYS A 9 1.30 -23.86 3.93
C LYS A 9 0.14 -24.49 4.72
N GLU A 10 0.31 -24.72 6.02
CA GLU A 10 -0.74 -25.23 6.93
C GLU A 10 -1.95 -24.30 7.00
N ARG A 11 -1.75 -22.99 6.81
CA ARG A 11 -2.83 -21.98 6.72
C ARG A 11 -3.35 -21.76 5.29
N GLY A 12 -3.02 -22.65 4.34
CA GLY A 12 -3.43 -22.54 2.94
C GLY A 12 -2.59 -21.58 2.09
N GLY A 13 -1.60 -20.91 2.68
CA GLY A 13 -0.73 -19.98 1.99
C GLY A 13 0.16 -20.66 0.95
N LYS A 14 0.38 -19.95 -0.17
CA LYS A 14 1.24 -20.40 -1.26
C LYS A 14 2.57 -19.67 -1.19
N ILE A 15 3.65 -20.38 -1.51
CA ILE A 15 5.03 -19.87 -1.41
C ILE A 15 5.70 -20.14 -2.75
N LEU A 16 6.48 -19.16 -3.23
CA LEU A 16 7.37 -19.34 -4.37
C LEU A 16 8.38 -20.48 -4.11
N ASP A 17 8.84 -21.11 -5.19
CA ASP A 17 9.88 -22.14 -5.14
C ASP A 17 10.96 -21.83 -6.20
N PRO A 18 12.17 -21.44 -5.78
CA PRO A 18 12.61 -21.28 -4.40
C PRO A 18 11.92 -20.10 -3.68
N PRO A 19 11.76 -20.16 -2.35
CA PRO A 19 11.12 -19.09 -1.59
C PRO A 19 11.95 -17.81 -1.57
N ALA A 20 11.32 -16.73 -2.03
CA ALA A 20 11.86 -15.38 -2.04
C ALA A 20 10.74 -14.38 -1.71
N ILE A 21 11.14 -13.15 -1.38
CA ILE A 21 10.23 -11.99 -1.40
C ILE A 21 10.37 -11.40 -2.81
N ASP A 22 9.42 -11.74 -3.68
CA ASP A 22 9.34 -11.24 -5.05
C ASP A 22 7.88 -10.94 -5.37
N GLN A 23 7.57 -9.65 -5.47
CA GLN A 23 6.25 -9.11 -5.70
C GLN A 23 5.73 -9.50 -7.08
N ILE A 24 6.62 -9.54 -8.07
CA ILE A 24 6.28 -9.84 -9.47
C ILE A 24 5.95 -11.33 -9.59
N ALA A 25 6.85 -12.20 -9.13
CA ALA A 25 6.63 -13.64 -9.16
C ALA A 25 5.43 -14.05 -8.29
N GLY A 26 5.24 -13.38 -7.14
CA GLY A 26 4.08 -13.57 -6.28
C GLY A 26 2.76 -13.23 -6.98
N LEU A 27 2.69 -12.08 -7.66
CA LEU A 27 1.54 -11.68 -8.46
C LEU A 27 1.25 -12.68 -9.59
N GLN A 28 2.27 -13.07 -10.35
CA GLN A 28 2.12 -14.06 -11.42
C GLN A 28 1.66 -15.42 -10.90
N MET A 29 2.16 -15.87 -9.74
CA MET A 29 1.68 -17.09 -9.10
C MET A 29 0.21 -16.96 -8.71
N ALA A 30 -0.20 -15.84 -8.11
CA ALA A 30 -1.59 -15.64 -7.74
C ALA A 30 -2.53 -15.67 -8.96
N LEU A 31 -2.14 -15.03 -10.06
CA LEU A 31 -2.89 -15.08 -11.32
C LEU A 31 -2.99 -16.50 -11.89
N ARG A 32 -1.89 -17.26 -11.93
CA ARG A 32 -1.90 -18.66 -12.40
C ARG A 32 -2.78 -19.58 -11.56
N LEU A 33 -2.98 -19.25 -10.28
CA LEU A 33 -3.85 -19.99 -9.37
C LEU A 33 -5.33 -19.55 -9.49
N GLY A 34 -5.66 -18.62 -10.38
CA GLY A 34 -7.02 -18.17 -10.64
C GLY A 34 -7.56 -17.15 -9.65
N TYR A 35 -6.70 -16.49 -8.86
CA TYR A 35 -7.17 -15.40 -7.99
C TYR A 35 -7.50 -14.16 -8.82
N GLU A 36 -8.69 -13.60 -8.62
CA GLU A 36 -9.16 -12.40 -9.34
C GLU A 36 -8.91 -11.11 -8.56
N ARG A 37 -9.02 -11.16 -7.22
CA ARG A 37 -8.81 -10.03 -6.32
C ARG A 37 -7.45 -10.15 -5.66
N ILE A 38 -6.47 -9.41 -6.18
CA ILE A 38 -5.08 -9.51 -5.75
C ILE A 38 -4.60 -8.15 -5.25
N GLY A 39 -4.07 -8.13 -4.03
CA GLY A 39 -3.33 -6.99 -3.47
C GLY A 39 -1.83 -7.29 -3.42
N VAL A 40 -1.00 -6.31 -3.81
CA VAL A 40 0.47 -6.46 -3.82
C VAL A 40 1.12 -5.26 -3.12
N THR A 41 1.89 -5.53 -2.06
CA THR A 41 2.72 -4.53 -1.39
C THR A 41 4.05 -4.39 -2.09
N VAL A 42 4.37 -3.19 -2.58
CA VAL A 42 5.58 -2.89 -3.34
C VAL A 42 6.42 -1.83 -2.60
N PRO A 43 7.75 -2.04 -2.45
CA PRO A 43 8.63 -1.06 -1.85
C PRO A 43 9.27 -0.09 -2.86
N THR A 44 9.22 -0.39 -4.16
CA THR A 44 9.88 0.42 -5.20
C THR A 44 8.93 0.78 -6.35
N VAL A 45 9.23 1.90 -7.01
CA VAL A 45 8.52 2.34 -8.24
C VAL A 45 8.66 1.29 -9.35
N ALA A 46 9.84 0.66 -9.45
CA ALA A 46 10.10 -0.38 -10.44
C ALA A 46 9.17 -1.58 -10.25
N ASP A 47 8.95 -2.01 -9.01
CA ASP A 47 8.02 -3.09 -8.69
C ASP A 47 6.58 -2.68 -8.97
N ALA A 48 6.17 -1.47 -8.60
CA ALA A 48 4.84 -0.94 -8.88
C ALA A 48 4.52 -0.95 -10.40
N LYS A 49 5.45 -0.43 -11.22
CA LYS A 49 5.35 -0.43 -12.69
C LYS A 49 5.23 -1.84 -13.26
N ARG A 50 6.10 -2.76 -12.83
CA ARG A 50 6.07 -4.15 -13.29
C ARG A 50 4.78 -4.85 -12.90
N CYS A 51 4.30 -4.67 -11.67
CA CYS A 51 3.04 -5.26 -11.22
C CYS A 51 1.86 -4.72 -12.04
N ARG A 52 1.80 -3.41 -12.29
CA ARG A 52 0.74 -2.80 -13.10
C ARG A 52 0.77 -3.28 -14.56
N ALA A 53 1.96 -3.51 -15.12
CA ALA A 53 2.11 -4.05 -16.46
C ALA A 53 1.60 -5.50 -16.58
N ILE A 54 1.71 -6.28 -15.50
CA ILE A 54 1.23 -7.67 -15.44
C ILE A 54 -0.28 -7.73 -15.23
N SER A 55 -0.82 -6.90 -14.34
CA SER A 55 -2.25 -6.85 -14.07
C SER A 55 -2.72 -5.42 -13.85
N LYS A 56 -3.65 -4.99 -14.70
CA LYS A 56 -4.34 -3.71 -14.53
C LYS A 56 -5.28 -3.70 -13.33
N HIS A 57 -5.73 -4.87 -12.87
CA HIS A 57 -6.73 -5.02 -11.81
C HIS A 57 -6.13 -5.30 -10.43
N ALA A 58 -4.83 -5.62 -10.35
CA ALA A 58 -4.17 -5.79 -9.07
C ALA A 58 -4.16 -4.46 -8.30
N VAL A 59 -4.46 -4.51 -7.01
CA VAL A 59 -4.38 -3.35 -6.11
C VAL A 59 -2.96 -3.23 -5.59
N ILE A 60 -2.31 -2.11 -5.86
CA ILE A 60 -0.91 -1.86 -5.56
C ILE A 60 -0.79 -0.98 -4.30
N PHE A 61 -0.06 -1.46 -3.31
CA PHE A 61 0.18 -0.78 -2.04
C PHE A 61 1.65 -0.33 -1.96
N GLY A 62 1.89 0.97 -2.05
CA GLY A 62 3.22 1.55 -1.82
C GLY A 62 3.56 1.59 -0.34
N VAL A 63 4.61 0.88 0.06
CA VAL A 63 5.04 0.73 1.45
C VAL A 63 6.54 1.01 1.61
N HIS A 64 7.00 1.27 2.84
CA HIS A 64 8.41 1.54 3.16
C HIS A 64 9.04 2.73 2.42
N LEU A 65 8.24 3.78 2.16
CA LEU A 65 8.64 4.92 1.33
C LEU A 65 9.37 6.04 2.09
N THR A 66 9.90 5.75 3.28
CA THR A 66 10.72 6.72 4.02
C THR A 66 12.02 6.95 3.25
N GLY A 67 12.37 8.23 3.02
CA GLY A 67 13.60 8.59 2.30
C GLY A 67 13.52 8.49 0.76
N ILE A 68 12.35 8.19 0.19
CA ILE A 68 12.15 8.19 -1.26
C ILE A 68 12.43 9.57 -1.87
N ALA A 69 13.02 9.62 -3.07
CA ALA A 69 13.21 10.88 -3.77
C ALA A 69 11.87 11.46 -4.26
N ARG A 70 11.78 12.78 -4.42
CA ARG A 70 10.56 13.45 -4.91
C ARG A 70 10.05 12.87 -6.24
N LYS A 71 10.94 12.70 -7.21
CA LYS A 71 10.61 12.14 -8.53
C LYS A 71 10.05 10.73 -8.40
N GLU A 72 10.67 9.89 -7.58
CA GLU A 72 10.18 8.54 -7.33
C GLU A 72 8.82 8.56 -6.62
N ALA A 73 8.58 9.48 -5.68
CA ALA A 73 7.30 9.65 -5.02
C ALA A 73 6.18 10.03 -6.00
N GLU A 74 6.46 10.96 -6.92
CA GLU A 74 5.55 11.36 -8.00
C GLU A 74 5.20 10.16 -8.89
N GLU A 75 6.22 9.42 -9.35
CA GLU A 75 6.00 8.21 -10.15
C GLU A 75 5.23 7.14 -9.36
N PHE A 76 5.52 6.95 -8.07
CA PHE A 76 4.81 5.97 -7.24
C PHE A 76 3.31 6.26 -7.18
N CYS A 77 2.95 7.54 -7.07
CA CYS A 77 1.55 7.97 -7.02
C CYS A 77 0.78 7.73 -8.33
N GLU A 78 1.47 7.48 -9.45
CA GLU A 78 0.82 7.10 -10.72
C GLU A 78 0.47 5.61 -10.79
N PHE A 79 1.22 4.75 -10.10
CA PHE A 79 1.06 3.29 -10.22
C PHE A 79 0.39 2.65 -9.01
N ALA A 80 0.47 3.27 -7.83
CA ALA A 80 -0.12 2.76 -6.61
C ALA A 80 -1.60 3.16 -6.44
N ASP A 81 -2.38 2.25 -5.88
CA ASP A 81 -3.77 2.49 -5.48
C ASP A 81 -3.84 3.03 -4.05
N LEU A 82 -2.92 2.55 -3.20
CA LEU A 82 -2.78 2.91 -1.80
C LEU A 82 -1.32 3.20 -1.49
N ILE A 83 -1.07 4.20 -0.66
CA ILE A 83 0.29 4.56 -0.29
C ILE A 83 0.39 4.95 1.18
N THR A 84 1.42 4.44 1.87
CA THR A 84 1.67 4.82 3.27
C THR A 84 2.48 6.11 3.32
N GLY A 85 1.95 7.14 3.99
CA GLY A 85 2.60 8.43 4.13
C GLY A 85 3.73 8.51 5.16
N CYS A 86 3.95 7.45 5.96
CA CYS A 86 5.00 7.26 6.98
C CYS A 86 5.82 8.52 7.33
N ALA A 87 7.14 8.56 7.14
CA ALA A 87 7.94 9.76 7.37
C ALA A 87 8.33 10.45 6.04
N SER A 88 7.58 10.20 4.96
CA SER A 88 7.93 10.71 3.63
C SER A 88 7.31 12.08 3.39
N PRO A 89 8.10 13.18 3.38
CA PRO A 89 7.56 14.52 3.15
C PRO A 89 6.95 14.65 1.74
N TYR A 90 7.52 13.96 0.75
CA TYR A 90 7.05 14.04 -0.63
C TYR A 90 5.69 13.34 -0.83
N ILE A 91 5.50 12.14 -0.25
CA ILE A 91 4.20 11.46 -0.31
C ILE A 91 3.12 12.27 0.40
N ARG A 92 3.46 12.84 1.56
CA ARG A 92 2.55 13.70 2.32
C ARG A 92 2.16 14.95 1.52
N ALA A 93 3.10 15.58 0.83
CA ALA A 93 2.81 16.72 -0.04
C ALA A 93 1.91 16.33 -1.24
N LEU A 94 2.23 15.24 -1.94
CA LEU A 94 1.47 14.77 -3.11
C LEU A 94 0.06 14.31 -2.76
N ALA A 95 -0.16 13.79 -1.55
CA ALA A 95 -1.48 13.41 -1.06
C ALA A 95 -2.49 14.58 -1.06
N LYS A 96 -2.02 15.83 -0.96
CA LYS A 96 -2.88 17.03 -1.00
C LYS A 96 -3.70 17.14 -2.29
N GLU A 97 -3.11 16.71 -3.40
CA GLU A 97 -3.70 16.85 -4.73
C GLU A 97 -4.30 15.52 -5.22
N ARG A 98 -3.80 14.39 -4.72
CA ARG A 98 -4.09 13.06 -5.28
C ARG A 98 -4.92 12.16 -4.39
N ALA A 99 -4.96 12.39 -3.08
CA ALA A 99 -5.64 11.49 -2.16
C ALA A 99 -7.17 11.64 -2.26
N LEU A 100 -7.86 10.52 -2.48
CA LEU A 100 -9.32 10.42 -2.46
C LEU A 100 -9.87 10.09 -1.07
N LEU A 101 -9.03 9.52 -0.21
CA LEU A 101 -9.31 9.17 1.18
C LEU A 101 -7.98 9.08 1.95
N GLN A 102 -8.01 9.49 3.22
CA GLN A 102 -6.93 9.27 4.18
C GLN A 102 -7.47 8.45 5.35
N ALA A 103 -6.75 7.39 5.73
CA ALA A 103 -6.99 6.65 6.97
C ALA A 103 -5.84 6.89 7.96
N GLY A 104 -6.18 7.34 9.18
CA GLY A 104 -5.22 7.66 10.24
C GLY A 104 -4.47 8.98 10.02
N THR A 105 -3.87 9.54 11.08
CA THR A 105 -3.18 10.85 11.04
C THR A 105 -1.71 10.80 11.46
N ALA A 106 -1.27 9.75 12.16
CA ALA A 106 0.12 9.57 12.57
C ALA A 106 0.95 8.90 11.45
N ILE A 107 0.51 7.71 11.02
CA ILE A 107 1.04 6.99 9.85
C ILE A 107 -0.13 6.85 8.86
N PRO A 108 -0.42 7.91 8.09
CA PRO A 108 -1.59 7.92 7.22
C PRO A 108 -1.44 6.93 6.07
N ILE A 109 -2.53 6.29 5.67
CA ILE A 109 -2.67 5.58 4.40
C ILE A 109 -3.54 6.42 3.49
N PHE A 110 -3.03 6.75 2.30
CA PHE A 110 -3.76 7.52 1.30
C PHE A 110 -4.24 6.60 0.18
N ALA A 111 -5.53 6.64 -0.13
CA ALA A 111 -6.07 6.07 -1.35
C ALA A 111 -5.91 7.06 -2.50
N LEU A 112 -5.29 6.61 -3.60
CA LEU A 112 -5.03 7.41 -4.79
C LEU A 112 -5.99 7.08 -5.94
N THR A 113 -6.65 5.91 -5.88
CA THR A 113 -7.62 5.45 -6.88
C THR A 113 -8.94 5.07 -6.22
N SER A 114 -10.01 4.97 -7.02
CA SER A 114 -11.33 4.53 -6.54
C SER A 114 -11.27 3.13 -5.90
N ALA A 115 -10.49 2.21 -6.48
CA ALA A 115 -10.28 0.87 -5.92
C ALA A 115 -9.57 0.93 -4.55
N GLY A 116 -8.54 1.79 -4.41
CA GLY A 116 -7.89 2.03 -3.13
C GLY A 116 -8.85 2.61 -2.09
N LYS A 117 -9.72 3.55 -2.50
CA LYS A 117 -10.72 4.17 -1.63
C LYS A 117 -11.74 3.15 -1.15
N GLU A 118 -12.28 2.35 -2.05
CA GLU A 118 -13.21 1.26 -1.73
C GLU A 118 -12.58 0.30 -0.71
N LEU A 119 -11.33 -0.11 -0.93
CA LEU A 119 -10.67 -1.04 -0.01
C LEU A 119 -10.49 -0.46 1.41
N LEU A 120 -10.12 0.82 1.53
CA LEU A 120 -10.04 1.46 2.85
C LEU A 120 -11.41 1.56 3.52
N LEU A 121 -12.48 1.81 2.76
CA LEU A 121 -13.84 1.83 3.30
C LEU A 121 -14.32 0.45 3.71
N GLU A 122 -14.00 -0.60 2.95
CA GLU A 122 -14.27 -1.98 3.35
C GLU A 122 -13.54 -2.34 4.64
N ARG A 123 -12.26 -1.97 4.77
CA ARG A 123 -11.52 -2.16 6.03
C ARG A 123 -12.13 -1.36 7.19
N ALA A 124 -12.66 -0.17 6.93
CA ALA A 124 -13.30 0.66 7.95
C ALA A 124 -14.56 -0.01 8.52
N LYS A 125 -15.33 -0.78 7.74
CA LYS A 125 -16.51 -1.52 8.24
C LYS A 125 -16.16 -2.55 9.33
N GLU A 126 -14.93 -3.03 9.34
CA GLU A 126 -14.42 -4.02 10.29
C GLU A 126 -13.77 -3.39 11.54
N VAL A 127 -13.73 -2.06 11.64
CA VAL A 127 -13.21 -1.37 12.83
C VAL A 127 -14.32 -1.27 13.86
N GLU A 128 -14.10 -1.86 15.04
CA GLU A 128 -15.08 -1.87 16.15
C GLU A 128 -15.16 -0.52 16.88
N ASP A 129 -14.07 0.25 16.87
CA ASP A 129 -14.03 1.61 17.43
C ASP A 129 -14.89 2.59 16.62
N THR A 130 -15.36 3.66 17.27
CA THR A 130 -16.14 4.70 16.59
C THR A 130 -15.31 5.43 15.53
N LEU A 131 -15.87 5.54 14.32
CA LEU A 131 -15.24 6.21 13.19
C LEU A 131 -15.82 7.61 12.95
N LEU A 132 -14.93 8.57 12.68
CA LEU A 132 -15.28 9.88 12.13
C LEU A 132 -14.90 9.92 10.65
N LEU A 133 -15.90 10.14 9.79
CA LEU A 133 -15.69 10.40 8.37
C LEU A 133 -16.16 11.81 8.05
N ASN A 134 -15.28 12.65 7.49
CA ASN A 134 -15.60 14.01 7.12
C ASN A 134 -14.92 14.39 5.78
N THR A 135 -15.36 15.50 5.21
CA THR A 135 -14.77 16.08 3.99
C THR A 135 -13.90 17.28 4.38
N MET A 136 -12.65 17.02 4.74
CA MET A 136 -11.63 18.05 4.96
C MET A 136 -10.66 18.12 3.79
N ARG A 137 -9.89 19.21 3.71
CA ARG A 137 -8.71 19.25 2.83
C ARG A 137 -7.66 18.28 3.37
N LEU A 138 -7.18 17.37 2.52
CA LEU A 138 -6.14 16.41 2.86
C LEU A 138 -4.74 16.98 2.53
N PRO A 139 -3.67 16.44 3.14
CA PRO A 139 -3.70 15.49 4.26
C PRO A 139 -3.94 16.20 5.61
N VAL A 140 -4.59 15.50 6.56
CA VAL A 140 -4.74 15.95 7.94
C VAL A 140 -3.59 15.37 8.77
N LEU A 141 -2.62 16.21 9.14
CA LEU A 141 -1.37 15.81 9.80
C LEU A 141 -1.09 16.66 11.05
N PRO A 142 -1.75 16.40 12.19
CA PRO A 142 -1.49 17.13 13.44
C PRO A 142 -0.03 16.92 13.89
N GLU A 143 0.68 18.00 14.21
CA GLU A 143 2.11 18.02 14.49
C GLU A 143 2.49 17.09 15.65
N GLU A 144 1.69 17.09 16.71
CA GLU A 144 1.84 16.29 17.91
C GLU A 144 1.72 14.77 17.67
N ARG A 145 1.16 14.37 16.52
CA ARG A 145 0.99 12.96 16.13
C ARG A 145 2.04 12.49 15.12
N GLN A 146 2.91 13.38 14.63
CA GLN A 146 3.88 13.02 13.60
C GLN A 146 5.11 12.34 14.20
N PRO A 147 5.63 11.28 13.54
CA PRO A 147 6.89 10.67 13.95
C PRO A 147 8.01 11.71 13.83
N LYS A 148 8.86 11.80 14.87
CA LYS A 148 10.04 12.66 14.81
C LYS A 148 11.01 12.16 13.73
N PRO A 149 11.63 13.05 12.94
CA PRO A 149 12.71 12.66 12.04
C PRO A 149 13.77 11.89 12.82
N GLN A 150 14.18 10.72 12.30
CA GLN A 150 15.38 10.06 12.81
C GLN A 150 16.56 10.85 12.25
N VAL A 151 17.22 11.62 13.11
CA VAL A 151 18.53 12.24 12.85
C VAL A 151 19.62 11.18 12.75
#